data_AF-A0A8J5J3U3-F1
#
_entry.id   AF-A0A8J5J3U3-F1
#
_cell.length_a   1.000
_cell.length_b   1.000
_cell.length_c   1.000
_cell.angle_alpha   90.00
_cell.angle_beta   90.00
_cell.angle_gamma   90.00
#
_symmetry.space_group_name_H-M   'P 1'
#
loop_
_entity.id
_entity.type
_entity.pdbx_description
1 polymer ?
#
loop_
_entity_poly.entity_id
_entity_poly.type
_entity_poly.pdbx_seq_one_letter_code
_entity_poly.pdbx_strand_id
1 'polypeptide(L)'
;MTAIEQIRERVVDLFKFRDEYFKTYGIEDAANKTQRVQQEIHKTIQFIDDVKDQVSPNSKGELYFLRGRALNATAEYSSEAEEVLGRATRFNLPDAWNELGECQYKKGDLSGALTCFEKALKLAQNKVFYRNMSMLMRSLTWKTSTEREDNVDKVRELN
;
A
#
# COMPACT_ATOMS: atom_id res chain seq x y z
N MET A 1 11.14 -6.41 22.66
CA MET A 1 10.57 -6.02 21.36
C MET A 1 11.37 -4.84 20.84
N THR A 2 11.93 -4.92 19.64
CA THR A 2 12.68 -3.85 18.98
C THR A 2 11.73 -2.76 18.47
N ALA A 3 12.26 -1.57 18.14
CA ALA A 3 11.46 -0.47 17.59
C ALA A 3 10.69 -0.89 16.32
N ILE A 4 11.31 -1.66 15.43
CA ILE A 4 10.66 -2.12 14.20
C ILE A 4 9.55 -3.15 14.48
N GLU A 5 9.73 -4.03 15.46
CA GLU A 5 8.69 -4.97 15.89
C GLU A 5 7.47 -4.23 16.48
N GLN A 6 7.70 -3.19 17.28
CA GLN A 6 6.63 -2.34 17.82
C GLN A 6 5.89 -1.58 16.70
N ILE A 7 6.62 -1.03 15.73
CA ILE A 7 6.00 -0.38 14.55
C ILE A 7 5.14 -1.39 13.79
N ARG A 8 5.65 -2.60 13.56
CA ARG A 8 4.91 -3.66 12.87
C ARG A 8 3.61 -4.01 13.59
N GLU A 9 3.66 -4.16 14.91
CA GLU A 9 2.47 -4.42 15.74
C GLU A 9 1.45 -3.28 15.60
N ARG A 10 1.88 -2.02 15.70
CA ARG A 10 0.99 -0.85 15.52
C ARG A 10 0.32 -0.79 14.15
N VAL A 11 1.06 -1.09 13.09
CA VAL A 11 0.48 -1.15 11.73
C VAL A 11 -0.51 -2.30 11.61
N VAL A 12 -0.25 -3.45 12.22
CA VAL A 12 -1.22 -4.57 12.26
C VAL A 12 -2.50 -4.16 12.99
N ASP A 13 -2.36 -3.51 14.16
CA ASP A 13 -3.51 -3.05 14.95
C ASP A 13 -4.33 -1.99 14.21
N LEU A 14 -3.69 -1.06 13.50
CA LEU A 14 -4.38 -0.09 12.64
C LEU A 14 -5.27 -0.78 11.60
N PHE A 15 -4.72 -1.76 10.88
CA PHE A 15 -5.48 -2.48 9.85
C PHE A 15 -6.57 -3.35 10.46
N LYS A 16 -6.30 -3.99 11.61
CA LYS A 16 -7.30 -4.73 12.37
C LYS A 16 -8.45 -3.82 12.80
N PHE A 17 -8.16 -2.64 13.36
CA PHE A 17 -9.16 -1.65 13.72
C PHE A 17 -10.03 -1.24 12.53
N ARG A 18 -9.41 -0.98 11.36
CA ARG A 18 -10.11 -0.60 10.13
C ARG A 18 -11.02 -1.71 9.60
N ASP A 19 -10.50 -2.93 9.55
CA ASP A 19 -11.16 -4.09 8.92
C ASP A 19 -12.23 -4.69 9.85
N GLU A 20 -12.01 -4.64 11.16
CA GLU A 20 -12.91 -5.17 12.19
C GLU A 20 -13.78 -4.09 12.85
N TYR A 21 -13.77 -2.86 12.35
CA TYR A 21 -14.45 -1.71 12.94
C TYR A 21 -15.89 -2.00 13.40
N PHE A 22 -16.68 -2.62 12.54
CA PHE A 22 -18.10 -2.92 12.79
C PHE A 22 -18.33 -4.08 13.78
N LYS A 23 -17.27 -4.84 14.12
CA LYS A 23 -17.33 -5.79 15.24
C LYS A 23 -17.33 -5.06 16.59
N THR A 24 -16.78 -3.85 16.64
CA THR A 24 -16.60 -3.06 17.87
C THR A 24 -17.62 -1.93 18.01
N TYR A 25 -17.95 -1.22 16.92
CA TYR A 25 -18.73 0.04 16.97
C TYR A 25 -20.17 -0.04 16.43
N GLY A 26 -20.65 -1.21 15.97
CA GLY A 26 -21.99 -1.32 15.37
C GLY A 26 -22.12 -0.60 14.02
N ILE A 27 -23.17 -0.90 13.26
CA ILE A 27 -23.38 -0.34 11.90
C ILE A 27 -23.85 1.12 11.98
N GLU A 28 -24.52 1.49 13.07
CA GLU A 28 -24.97 2.84 13.39
C GLU A 28 -23.81 3.85 13.46
N ASP A 29 -22.59 3.43 13.80
CA ASP A 29 -21.41 4.28 13.87
C ASP A 29 -20.65 4.37 12.53
N ALA A 30 -21.23 3.89 11.43
CA ALA A 30 -20.59 3.90 10.10
C ALA A 30 -20.15 5.29 9.64
N ALA A 31 -20.92 6.34 9.99
CA ALA A 31 -20.59 7.72 9.65
C ALA A 31 -19.25 8.19 10.27
N ASN A 32 -18.86 7.61 11.41
CA ASN A 32 -17.64 7.99 12.13
C ASN A 32 -16.42 7.14 11.73
N LYS A 33 -16.63 6.03 11.00
CA LYS A 33 -15.55 5.07 10.66
C LYS A 33 -14.36 5.76 10.00
N THR A 34 -14.61 6.57 8.97
CA THR A 34 -13.55 7.26 8.22
C THR A 34 -12.73 8.17 9.15
N GLN A 35 -13.40 9.00 9.95
CA GLN A 35 -12.73 9.90 10.89
C GLN A 35 -11.91 9.13 11.94
N ARG A 36 -12.46 8.06 12.52
CA ARG A 36 -11.74 7.26 13.52
C ARG A 36 -10.54 6.53 12.93
N VAL A 37 -10.66 5.98 11.73
CA VAL A 37 -9.53 5.35 11.02
C VAL A 37 -8.44 6.40 10.76
N GLN A 38 -8.80 7.60 10.33
CA GLN A 38 -7.83 8.69 10.15
C GLN A 38 -7.11 9.07 11.46
N GLN A 39 -7.82 9.06 12.60
CA GLN A 39 -7.20 9.28 13.91
C GLN A 39 -6.21 8.17 14.28
N GLU A 40 -6.55 6.91 14.01
CA GLU A 40 -5.63 5.78 14.26
C GLU A 40 -4.41 5.81 13.33
N ILE A 41 -4.57 6.24 12.07
CA ILE A 41 -3.45 6.49 11.16
C ILE A 41 -2.54 7.56 11.77
N HIS A 42 -3.08 8.70 12.18
CA HIS A 42 -2.29 9.79 12.75
C HIS A 42 -1.48 9.34 13.99
N LYS A 43 -2.11 8.61 14.92
CA LYS A 43 -1.43 8.03 16.09
C LYS A 43 -0.32 7.06 15.69
N THR A 44 -0.57 6.23 14.67
CA THR A 44 0.42 5.25 14.18
C THR A 44 1.62 5.97 13.56
N ILE A 45 1.39 6.99 12.74
CA ILE A 45 2.47 7.77 12.12
C ILE A 45 3.26 8.55 13.16
N GLN A 46 2.58 9.18 14.13
CA GLN A 46 3.25 9.86 15.24
C GLN A 46 4.17 8.91 16.01
N PHE A 47 3.67 7.73 16.37
CA PHE A 47 4.48 6.71 17.02
C PHE A 47 5.70 6.29 16.18
N ILE A 48 5.51 6.07 14.87
CA ILE A 48 6.61 5.75 13.96
C ILE A 48 7.65 6.87 13.96
N ASP A 49 7.22 8.13 13.87
CA ASP A 49 8.11 9.28 13.81
C ASP A 49 8.89 9.48 15.11
N ASP A 50 8.32 9.13 16.27
CA ASP A 50 8.96 9.17 17.59
C ASP A 50 10.06 8.11 17.78
N VAL A 51 9.90 6.94 17.15
CA VAL A 51 10.82 5.79 17.34
C VAL A 51 11.71 5.48 16.13
N LYS A 52 11.54 6.19 15.01
CA LYS A 52 12.26 5.91 13.75
C LYS A 52 13.78 5.91 13.91
N ASP A 53 14.32 6.78 14.76
CA ASP A 53 15.76 6.92 14.97
C ASP A 53 16.36 5.77 15.81
N GLN A 54 15.49 4.97 16.45
CA GLN A 54 15.85 3.76 17.19
C GLN A 54 15.86 2.52 16.27
N VAL A 55 15.39 2.64 15.02
CA VAL A 55 15.35 1.54 14.06
C VAL A 55 16.75 1.30 13.48
N SER A 56 17.20 0.04 13.52
CA SER A 56 18.47 -0.37 12.94
C SER A 56 18.54 -0.01 11.43
N PRO A 57 19.71 0.42 10.92
CA PRO A 57 19.91 0.69 9.49
C PRO A 57 19.47 -0.47 8.57
N ASN A 58 19.60 -1.72 9.03
CA ASN A 58 19.20 -2.91 8.27
C ASN A 58 17.67 -3.03 8.09
N SER A 59 16.90 -2.39 8.97
CA SER A 59 15.43 -2.37 8.92
C SER A 59 14.87 -1.09 8.28
N LYS A 60 15.72 -0.24 7.69
CA LYS A 60 15.31 1.04 7.09
C LYS A 60 14.31 0.88 5.94
N GLY A 61 14.47 -0.14 5.12
CA GLY A 61 13.51 -0.46 4.06
C GLY A 61 12.14 -0.84 4.61
N GLU A 62 12.13 -1.66 5.66
CA GLU A 62 10.91 -2.08 6.35
C GLU A 62 10.22 -0.90 7.03
N LEU A 63 10.98 0.00 7.68
CA LEU A 63 10.46 1.23 8.25
C LEU A 63 9.73 2.08 7.21
N TYR A 64 10.35 2.32 6.05
CA TYR A 64 9.69 3.07 4.98
C TYR A 64 8.44 2.35 4.48
N PHE A 65 8.50 1.03 4.28
CA PHE A 65 7.33 0.25 3.89
C PHE A 65 6.18 0.38 4.89
N LEU A 66 6.43 0.17 6.19
CA LEU A 66 5.42 0.22 7.24
C LEU A 66 4.82 1.62 7.39
N ARG A 67 5.64 2.68 7.34
CA ARG A 67 5.15 4.06 7.38
C ARG A 67 4.29 4.39 6.16
N GLY A 68 4.76 4.02 4.96
CA GLY A 68 4.02 4.23 3.72
C GLY A 68 2.70 3.47 3.67
N ARG A 69 2.70 2.22 4.14
CA ARG A 69 1.50 1.37 4.26
C ARG A 69 0.47 1.93 5.25
N ALA A 70 0.93 2.48 6.39
CA ALA A 70 0.04 3.15 7.34
C ALA A 70 -0.61 4.41 6.73
N LEU A 71 0.17 5.23 6.01
CA LEU A 71 -0.36 6.39 5.28
C LEU A 71 -1.33 6.00 4.16
N ASN A 72 -1.18 4.79 3.59
CA ASN A 72 -2.04 4.25 2.54
C ASN A 72 -3.23 3.44 3.09
N ALA A 73 -3.57 3.55 4.37
CA ALA A 73 -4.57 2.66 4.99
C ALA A 73 -6.02 2.96 4.56
N THR A 74 -6.33 4.12 3.96
CA THR A 74 -7.67 4.47 3.48
C THR A 74 -7.79 4.38 1.95
N ALA A 75 -9.00 4.60 1.41
CA ALA A 75 -9.26 4.51 -0.03
C ALA A 75 -8.76 5.75 -0.79
N GLU A 76 -8.64 6.88 -0.09
CA GLU A 76 -8.15 8.13 -0.62
C GLU A 76 -6.65 8.07 -0.92
N TYR A 77 -6.24 8.73 -1.99
CA TYR A 77 -4.83 8.85 -2.34
C TYR A 77 -4.08 9.75 -1.35
N SER A 78 -2.85 9.36 -1.01
CA SER A 78 -1.91 10.12 -0.19
C SER A 78 -0.59 10.29 -0.93
N SER A 79 -0.23 11.53 -1.27
CA SER A 79 1.06 11.85 -1.89
C SER A 79 2.24 11.54 -0.98
N GLU A 80 2.06 11.69 0.33
CA GLU A 80 3.07 11.31 1.32
C GLU A 80 3.29 9.79 1.31
N ALA A 81 2.22 8.99 1.19
CA ALA A 81 2.34 7.54 1.04
C ALA A 81 3.14 7.19 -0.21
N GLU A 82 2.83 7.79 -1.37
CA GLU A 82 3.55 7.54 -2.62
C GLU A 82 5.04 7.84 -2.49
N GLU A 83 5.40 8.98 -1.89
CA GLU A 83 6.81 9.37 -1.68
C GLU A 83 7.55 8.38 -0.77
N VAL A 84 6.93 8.02 0.36
CA VAL A 84 7.52 7.10 1.34
C VAL A 84 7.66 5.69 0.76
N LEU A 85 6.64 5.19 0.05
CA LEU A 85 6.66 3.89 -0.61
C LEU A 85 7.67 3.85 -1.76
N GLY A 86 7.80 4.93 -2.53
CA GLY A 86 8.84 5.08 -3.54
C GLY A 86 10.26 5.02 -2.98
N ARG A 87 10.47 5.38 -1.71
CA ARG A 87 11.75 5.14 -1.00
C ARG A 87 11.90 3.67 -0.58
N ALA A 88 10.82 3.04 -0.12
CA ALA A 88 10.83 1.64 0.31
C ALA A 88 11.18 0.67 -0.84
N THR A 89 10.75 0.96 -2.07
CA THR A 89 11.04 0.11 -3.24
C THR A 89 12.54 -0.02 -3.57
N ARG A 90 13.37 0.94 -3.13
CA ARG A 90 14.84 0.89 -3.29
C ARG A 90 15.50 -0.25 -2.50
N PHE A 91 14.77 -0.87 -1.57
CA PHE A 91 15.24 -1.98 -0.74
C PHE A 91 14.82 -3.35 -1.29
N ASN A 92 14.31 -3.42 -2.53
CA ASN A 92 13.88 -4.66 -3.19
C ASN A 92 12.85 -5.48 -2.39
N LEU A 93 11.98 -4.79 -1.65
CA LEU A 93 10.89 -5.43 -0.91
C LEU A 93 9.68 -5.62 -1.84
N PRO A 94 9.21 -6.86 -2.10
CA PRO A 94 8.05 -7.10 -2.97
C PRO A 94 6.79 -6.41 -2.46
N ASP A 95 6.56 -6.43 -1.13
CA ASP A 95 5.41 -5.78 -0.51
C ASP A 95 5.41 -4.26 -0.70
N ALA A 96 6.58 -3.62 -0.75
CA ALA A 96 6.67 -2.18 -1.00
C ALA A 96 6.24 -1.82 -2.43
N TRP A 97 6.60 -2.63 -3.42
CA TRP A 97 6.14 -2.45 -4.79
C TRP A 97 4.63 -2.67 -4.91
N ASN A 98 4.09 -3.69 -4.25
CA ASN A 98 2.65 -3.92 -4.24
C ASN A 98 1.90 -2.75 -3.57
N GLU A 99 2.35 -2.28 -2.41
CA GLU A 99 1.70 -1.19 -1.69
C GLU A 99 1.80 0.13 -2.47
N LEU A 100 2.92 0.40 -3.16
CA LEU A 100 3.04 1.54 -4.08
C LEU A 100 2.05 1.43 -5.24
N GLY A 101 1.87 0.22 -5.79
CA GLY A 101 0.87 -0.04 -6.84
C GLY A 101 -0.55 0.24 -6.37
N GLU A 102 -0.92 -0.14 -5.14
CA GLU A 102 -2.21 0.22 -4.54
C GLU A 102 -2.34 1.74 -4.36
N CYS A 103 -1.28 2.43 -3.96
CA CYS A 103 -1.27 3.88 -3.82
C CYS A 103 -1.49 4.59 -5.18
N GLN A 104 -0.80 4.16 -6.24
CA GLN A 104 -0.96 4.69 -7.60
C GLN A 104 -2.34 4.35 -8.19
N TYR A 105 -2.88 3.18 -7.87
CA TYR A 105 -4.25 2.82 -8.24
C TYR A 105 -5.26 3.79 -7.64
N LYS A 106 -5.12 4.15 -6.35
CA LYS A 106 -5.98 5.17 -5.69
C LYS A 106 -5.81 6.57 -6.28
N LYS A 107 -4.60 6.90 -6.76
CA LYS A 107 -4.31 8.13 -7.50
C LYS A 107 -5.03 8.18 -8.87
N GLY A 108 -5.42 7.02 -9.40
CA GLY A 108 -5.95 6.85 -10.75
C GLY A 108 -4.87 6.64 -11.81
N ASP A 109 -3.60 6.54 -11.42
CA ASP A 109 -2.50 6.20 -12.33
C ASP A 109 -2.42 4.69 -12.53
N LEU A 110 -3.28 4.18 -13.42
CA LEU A 110 -3.38 2.74 -13.69
C LEU A 110 -2.12 2.17 -14.36
N SER A 111 -1.39 2.98 -15.13
CA SER A 111 -0.14 2.58 -15.79
C SER A 111 1.00 2.43 -14.77
N GLY A 112 1.12 3.41 -13.86
CA GLY A 112 2.04 3.30 -12.73
C GLY A 112 1.73 2.09 -11.86
N ALA A 113 0.45 1.90 -11.50
CA ALA A 113 0.01 0.75 -10.72
C ALA A 113 0.37 -0.59 -11.37
N LEU A 114 0.19 -0.71 -12.70
CA LEU A 114 0.58 -1.89 -13.47
C LEU A 114 2.06 -2.20 -13.31
N THR A 115 2.91 -1.21 -13.58
CA THR A 115 4.36 -1.33 -13.46
C THR A 115 4.77 -1.78 -12.06
N CYS A 116 4.14 -1.22 -11.03
CA CYS A 116 4.42 -1.57 -9.64
C CYS A 116 4.00 -3.01 -9.29
N PHE A 117 2.80 -3.44 -9.68
CA PHE A 117 2.35 -4.81 -9.42
C PHE A 117 3.16 -5.86 -10.20
N GLU A 118 3.57 -5.57 -11.43
CA GLU A 118 4.46 -6.46 -12.20
C GLU A 118 5.81 -6.62 -11.52
N LYS A 119 6.42 -5.52 -11.05
CA LYS A 119 7.66 -5.58 -10.27
C LYS A 119 7.51 -6.39 -8.98
N ALA A 120 6.41 -6.21 -8.25
CA ALA A 120 6.13 -7.00 -7.05
C ALA A 120 6.08 -8.52 -7.37
N LEU A 121 5.35 -8.90 -8.41
CA LEU A 121 5.19 -10.29 -8.85
C LEU A 121 6.49 -10.91 -9.41
N LYS A 122 7.34 -10.09 -10.04
CA LYS A 122 8.67 -10.53 -10.48
C LYS A 122 9.60 -10.84 -9.31
N LEU A 123 9.47 -10.11 -8.20
CA LEU A 123 10.28 -10.34 -6.99
C LEU A 123 9.73 -11.49 -6.15
N ALA A 124 8.41 -11.61 -6.01
CA ALA A 124 7.78 -12.71 -5.27
C ALA A 124 6.36 -13.00 -5.75
N GLN A 125 6.03 -14.28 -5.88
CA GLN A 125 4.65 -14.71 -6.16
C GLN A 125 3.85 -14.73 -4.86
N ASN A 126 2.83 -13.87 -4.76
CA ASN A 126 1.98 -13.74 -3.58
C ASN A 126 0.51 -13.58 -3.98
N LYS A 127 -0.39 -14.27 -3.28
CA LYS A 127 -1.85 -14.22 -3.53
C LYS A 127 -2.41 -12.80 -3.46
N VAL A 128 -1.90 -11.96 -2.54
CA VAL A 128 -2.31 -10.56 -2.42
C VAL A 128 -1.93 -9.77 -3.67
N PHE A 129 -0.72 -10.00 -4.20
CA PHE A 129 -0.24 -9.30 -5.39
C PHE A 129 -1.06 -9.69 -6.62
N TYR A 130 -1.37 -10.99 -6.79
CA TYR A 130 -2.26 -11.44 -7.85
C TYR A 130 -3.68 -10.89 -7.71
N ARG A 131 -4.21 -10.78 -6.49
CA ARG A 131 -5.52 -10.16 -6.24
C ARG A 131 -5.51 -8.71 -6.68
N ASN A 132 -4.50 -7.94 -6.30
CA ASN A 132 -4.38 -6.53 -6.63
C ASN A 132 -4.17 -6.32 -8.13
N MET A 133 -3.32 -7.13 -8.77
CA MET A 133 -3.18 -7.17 -10.23
C MET A 133 -4.52 -7.49 -10.91
N SER A 134 -5.27 -8.46 -10.40
CA SER A 134 -6.58 -8.82 -10.93
C SER A 134 -7.59 -7.68 -10.77
N MET A 135 -7.57 -6.94 -9.66
CA MET A 135 -8.39 -5.74 -9.47
C MET A 135 -8.03 -4.67 -10.52
N LEU A 136 -6.74 -4.38 -10.70
CA LEU A 136 -6.27 -3.45 -11.70
C LEU A 136 -6.72 -3.85 -13.11
N MET A 137 -6.55 -5.12 -13.49
CA MET A 137 -6.92 -5.61 -14.82
C MET A 137 -8.41 -5.47 -15.11
N ARG A 138 -9.27 -5.61 -14.09
CA ARG A 138 -10.71 -5.32 -14.22
C ARG A 138 -10.99 -3.84 -14.39
N SER A 139 -10.21 -2.97 -13.75
CA SER A 139 -10.35 -1.52 -13.92
C SER A 139 -9.77 -1.02 -15.25
N LEU A 140 -8.79 -1.75 -15.78
CA LEU A 140 -8.21 -1.56 -17.11
C LEU A 140 -9.08 -2.13 -18.22
N THR A 141 -10.18 -2.84 -17.95
CA THR A 141 -11.04 -3.37 -19.03
C THR A 141 -11.46 -2.22 -19.93
N TRP A 142 -10.85 -2.30 -21.09
CA TRP A 142 -10.48 -1.26 -22.04
C TRP A 142 -11.70 -0.51 -22.54
N LYS A 143 -11.58 0.82 -22.70
CA LYS A 143 -12.64 1.61 -23.35
C LYS A 143 -12.73 1.27 -24.85
N THR A 144 -11.69 0.67 -25.45
CA THR A 144 -11.71 0.10 -26.82
C THR A 144 -10.70 -1.06 -27.00
N SER A 145 -10.93 -1.91 -28.01
CA SER A 145 -10.05 -3.04 -28.38
C SER A 145 -8.62 -2.62 -28.75
N THR A 146 -8.42 -1.37 -29.16
CA THR A 146 -7.14 -0.83 -29.64
C THR A 146 -6.17 -0.51 -28.49
N GLU A 147 -6.66 0.02 -27.37
CA GLU A 147 -5.81 0.29 -26.20
C GLU A 147 -5.23 -1.02 -25.61
N ARG A 148 -5.96 -2.12 -25.77
CA ARG A 148 -5.55 -3.46 -25.31
C ARG A 148 -4.31 -3.97 -26.01
N GLU A 149 -4.16 -3.70 -27.30
CA GLU A 149 -3.02 -4.15 -28.10
C GLU A 149 -1.79 -3.29 -27.77
N ASP A 150 -1.93 -1.97 -27.74
CA ASP A 150 -0.83 -1.03 -27.47
C ASP A 150 -0.17 -1.22 -26.10
N ASN A 151 -0.95 -1.54 -25.06
CA ASN A 151 -0.40 -1.71 -23.71
C ASN A 151 0.12 -3.12 -23.46
N VAL A 152 -0.43 -4.16 -24.11
CA VAL A 152 0.12 -5.52 -24.06
C VAL A 152 1.47 -5.58 -24.78
N ASP A 153 1.64 -4.84 -25.87
CA ASP A 153 2.90 -4.77 -26.60
C ASP A 153 3.97 -4.01 -25.81
N LYS A 154 3.63 -2.91 -25.13
CA LYS A 154 4.56 -2.23 -24.21
C LYS A 154 5.04 -3.09 -23.05
N VAL A 155 4.16 -3.92 -22.47
CA VAL A 155 4.52 -4.85 -21.40
C VAL A 155 5.40 -6.00 -21.92
N ARG A 156 5.21 -6.42 -23.17
CA ARG A 156 6.07 -7.42 -23.83
C ARG A 156 7.45 -6.88 -24.19
N GLU A 157 7.56 -5.61 -24.57
CA GLU A 157 8.84 -4.94 -24.90
C GLU A 157 9.73 -4.65 -23.67
N LEU A 158 9.17 -4.73 -22.46
CA LEU A 158 9.90 -4.52 -21.20
C LEU A 158 10.47 -5.82 -20.58
N ASN A 159 10.33 -6.95 -21.27
CA ASN A 159 10.96 -8.24 -20.93
C ASN A 159 12.01 -8.64 -21.96
#